data_AF-A0A7W4AAI1-F1
#
_entry.id   AF-A0A7W4AAI1-F1
#
_cell.length_a   1.000
_cell.length_b   1.000
_cell.length_c   1.000
_cell.angle_alpha   90.00
_cell.angle_beta   90.00
_cell.angle_gamma   90.00
#
_symmetry.space_group_name_H-M   'P 1'
#
loop_
_entity.id
_entity.type
_entity.pdbx_description
1 polymer ?
#
loop_
_entity_poly.entity_id
_entity_poly.type
_entity_poly.pdbx_seq_one_letter_code
_entity_poly.pdbx_strand_id
1 'polypeptide(L)'
;MTTSQPHVGLSLVNKAPLGLIVTAVIAGIATVMFELALLTLAYSVLGGLMCAIILIAYWLGKGGLFFIVGVSIPLLMVIVVPLTSMAALLYLISGFFFGFCLALLGYKLLAKSDN
;
A
#
# COMPACT_ATOMS: atom_id res chain seq x y z
N MET A 1 -29.08 -19.51 1.50
CA MET A 1 -27.61 -19.48 1.55
C MET A 1 -27.15 -18.04 1.46
N THR A 2 -26.86 -17.39 2.59
CA THR A 2 -26.24 -16.06 2.58
C THR A 2 -24.76 -16.25 2.29
N THR A 3 -24.39 -16.21 1.01
CA THR A 3 -22.98 -16.13 0.62
C THR A 3 -22.46 -14.81 1.17
N SER A 4 -21.79 -14.83 2.32
CA SER A 4 -21.13 -13.63 2.84
C SER A 4 -20.03 -13.31 1.85
N GLN A 5 -20.32 -12.44 0.88
CA GLN A 5 -19.31 -11.94 -0.03
C GLN A 5 -18.16 -11.43 0.85
N PRO A 6 -16.94 -11.94 0.67
CA PRO A 6 -15.84 -11.50 1.50
C PRO A 6 -15.76 -9.98 1.35
N HIS A 7 -15.91 -9.28 2.47
CA HIS A 7 -15.77 -7.83 2.51
C HIS A 7 -14.49 -7.50 1.72
N VAL A 8 -14.57 -6.65 0.70
CA VAL A 8 -13.49 -6.47 -0.31
C VAL A 8 -12.11 -6.28 0.35
N GLY A 9 -12.06 -5.63 1.52
CA GLY A 9 -10.88 -5.53 2.37
C GLY A 9 -10.29 -6.87 2.84
N LEU A 10 -11.12 -7.85 3.24
CA LEU A 10 -10.67 -9.17 3.70
C LEU A 10 -10.00 -9.99 2.59
N SER A 11 -10.51 -9.89 1.34
CA SER A 11 -9.87 -10.52 0.18
C SER A 11 -8.49 -9.90 -0.08
N LEU A 12 -8.39 -8.57 -0.01
CA LEU A 12 -7.13 -7.82 -0.15
C LEU A 12 -6.12 -8.19 0.94
N VAL A 13 -6.54 -8.21 2.21
CA VAL A 13 -5.70 -8.58 3.36
C VAL A 13 -5.14 -10.01 3.19
N ASN A 14 -5.93 -10.94 2.67
CA ASN A 14 -5.47 -12.30 2.43
C ASN A 14 -4.41 -12.41 1.32
N LYS A 15 -4.43 -11.52 0.33
CA LYS A 15 -3.47 -11.44 -0.76
C LYS A 15 -2.27 -10.52 -0.47
N ALA A 16 -2.28 -9.79 0.64
CA ALA A 16 -1.21 -8.87 1.04
C ALA A 16 0.21 -9.49 1.01
N PRO A 17 0.46 -10.74 1.48
CA PRO A 17 1.79 -11.34 1.38
C PRO A 17 2.28 -11.45 -0.08
N LEU A 18 1.40 -11.84 -0.99
CA LEU A 18 1.73 -11.97 -2.41
C LEU A 18 2.03 -10.60 -3.01
N GLY A 19 1.22 -9.58 -2.71
CA GLY A 19 1.46 -8.21 -3.15
C GLY A 19 2.79 -7.64 -2.66
N LEU A 20 3.17 -7.95 -1.43
CA LEU A 20 4.45 -7.54 -0.84
C LEU A 20 5.64 -8.18 -1.58
N ILE A 21 5.57 -9.47 -1.92
CA ILE A 21 6.59 -10.15 -2.71
C ILE A 21 6.71 -9.52 -4.10
N VAL A 22 5.58 -9.33 -4.80
CA VAL A 22 5.58 -8.77 -6.16
C VAL A 22 6.17 -7.36 -6.18
N THR A 23 5.79 -6.51 -5.23
CA THR A 23 6.29 -5.13 -5.15
C THR A 23 7.76 -5.07 -4.76
N ALA A 24 8.22 -5.96 -3.88
CA ALA A 24 9.65 -6.08 -3.55
C ALA A 24 10.49 -6.53 -4.76
N VAL A 25 10.00 -7.48 -5.55
CA VAL A 25 10.69 -7.94 -6.77
C VAL A 25 10.78 -6.80 -7.80
N ILE A 26 9.69 -6.06 -8.02
CA ILE A 26 9.69 -4.91 -8.94
C ILE A 26 10.69 -3.84 -8.46
N ALA A 27 10.68 -3.51 -7.17
CA ALA A 27 11.62 -2.55 -6.59
C ALA A 27 13.08 -3.03 -6.72
N GLY A 28 13.33 -4.33 -6.49
CA GLY A 28 14.66 -4.94 -6.64
C GLY A 28 15.15 -4.88 -8.09
N ILE A 29 14.30 -5.20 -9.07
CA ILE A 29 14.65 -5.04 -10.49
C ILE A 29 14.95 -3.58 -10.80
N ALA A 30 14.16 -2.63 -10.28
CA ALA A 30 14.42 -1.21 -10.44
C ALA A 30 15.81 -0.81 -9.91
N THR A 31 16.24 -1.34 -8.75
CA THR A 31 17.59 -1.08 -8.20
C THR A 31 18.76 -1.62 -9.02
N VAL A 32 18.53 -2.63 -9.85
CA VAL A 32 19.55 -3.15 -10.77
C VAL A 32 19.63 -2.28 -12.03
N MET A 33 18.49 -1.73 -12.47
CA MET A 33 18.39 -0.96 -13.71
C MET A 33 18.65 0.54 -13.55
N PHE A 34 18.42 1.10 -12.36
CA PHE A 34 18.45 2.54 -12.11
C PHE A 34 19.16 2.87 -10.80
N GLU A 35 19.62 4.12 -10.67
CA GLU A 35 20.10 4.64 -9.39
C GLU A 35 18.97 4.68 -8.36
N LEU A 36 19.27 4.18 -7.17
CA LEU A 36 18.30 4.05 -6.08
C LEU A 36 17.89 5.43 -5.55
N ALA A 37 16.64 5.81 -5.82
CA ALA A 37 16.03 7.00 -5.24
C ALA A 37 15.51 6.71 -3.82
N LEU A 38 16.43 6.58 -2.85
CA LEU A 38 16.11 6.13 -1.48
C LEU A 38 15.05 7.00 -0.79
N LEU A 39 15.12 8.32 -0.92
CA LEU A 39 14.13 9.23 -0.35
C LEU A 39 12.74 9.03 -0.96
N THR A 40 12.66 8.92 -2.29
CA THR A 40 11.40 8.64 -3.00
C THR A 40 10.80 7.32 -2.55
N LEU A 41 11.62 6.29 -2.39
CA LEU A 41 11.20 4.97 -1.90
C LEU A 41 10.71 5.02 -0.44
N ALA A 42 11.41 5.75 0.44
CA ALA A 42 11.02 5.88 1.83
C ALA A 42 9.69 6.61 1.99
N TYR A 43 9.53 7.76 1.30
CA TYR A 43 8.26 8.49 1.30
C TYR A 43 7.13 7.64 0.72
N SER A 44 7.38 6.92 -0.38
CA SER A 44 6.35 6.09 -1.01
C SER A 44 5.85 4.99 -0.09
N VAL A 45 6.75 4.28 0.61
CA VAL A 45 6.37 3.27 1.61
C VAL A 45 5.52 3.89 2.72
N LEU A 46 5.90 5.05 3.26
CA LEU A 46 5.11 5.74 4.29
C LEU A 46 3.72 6.14 3.78
N GLY A 47 3.62 6.68 2.56
CA GLY A 47 2.34 7.00 1.93
C GLY A 47 1.45 5.76 1.75
N GLY A 48 2.04 4.63 1.34
CA GLY A 48 1.37 3.34 1.24
C GLY A 48 0.81 2.85 2.56
N LEU A 49 1.61 2.89 3.62
CA LEU A 49 1.21 2.55 4.98
C LEU A 49 0.02 3.40 5.44
N MET A 50 0.12 4.72 5.29
CA MET A 50 -0.93 5.65 5.69
C MET A 50 -2.23 5.40 4.91
N CYS A 51 -2.14 5.19 3.59
CA CYS A 51 -3.29 4.85 2.76
C CYS A 51 -3.98 3.57 3.25
N ALA A 52 -3.22 2.50 3.48
CA ALA A 52 -3.76 1.23 3.96
C ALA A 52 -4.42 1.36 5.33
N ILE A 53 -3.81 2.05 6.29
CA ILE A 53 -4.37 2.26 7.64
C ILE A 53 -5.73 2.99 7.55
N ILE A 54 -5.81 4.02 6.70
CA ILE A 54 -7.04 4.79 6.50
C ILE A 54 -8.12 3.93 5.81
N LEU A 55 -7.75 3.12 4.81
CA LEU A 55 -8.70 2.20 4.16
C LEU A 55 -9.14 1.06 5.08
N ILE A 56 -8.28 0.57 5.97
CA ILE A 56 -8.68 -0.40 7.00
C ILE A 56 -9.72 0.24 7.94
N ALA A 57 -9.53 1.49 8.35
CA ALA A 57 -10.53 2.22 9.13
C ALA A 57 -11.89 2.32 8.41
N TYR A 58 -11.87 2.55 7.10
CA TYR A 58 -13.07 2.48 6.26
C TYR A 58 -13.72 1.08 6.28
N TRP A 59 -12.94 0.02 6.07
CA TRP A 59 -13.46 -1.36 6.07
C TRP A 59 -13.98 -1.82 7.43
N LEU A 60 -13.51 -1.21 8.52
CA LEU A 60 -14.02 -1.41 9.88
C LEU A 60 -15.29 -0.59 10.17
N GLY A 61 -15.84 0.13 9.19
CA GLY A 61 -17.13 0.82 9.32
C GLY A 61 -17.07 2.23 9.91
N LYS A 62 -15.88 2.87 9.98
CA LYS A 62 -15.75 4.25 10.49
C LYS A 62 -16.34 5.35 9.56
N GLY A 63 -16.86 4.97 8.39
CA GLY A 63 -17.59 5.86 7.47
C GLY A 63 -16.88 6.12 6.13
N GLY A 64 -17.64 6.58 5.14
CA GLY A 64 -17.16 6.78 3.76
C GLY A 64 -16.09 7.85 3.58
N LEU A 65 -15.94 8.79 4.52
CA LEU A 65 -14.88 9.81 4.47
C LEU A 65 -13.49 9.18 4.46
N PHE A 66 -13.28 8.10 5.22
CA PHE A 66 -12.01 7.38 5.24
C PHE A 66 -11.67 6.78 3.87
N PHE A 67 -12.65 6.33 3.09
CA PHE A 67 -12.41 5.89 1.72
C PHE A 67 -11.89 7.03 0.84
N ILE A 68 -12.54 8.20 0.90
CA ILE A 68 -12.15 9.39 0.12
C ILE A 68 -10.74 9.83 0.49
N VAL A 69 -10.44 9.94 1.79
CA VAL A 69 -9.12 10.32 2.28
C VAL A 69 -8.07 9.27 1.89
N GLY A 70 -8.35 7.98 2.05
CA GLY A 70 -7.43 6.90 1.69
C GLY A 70 -7.07 6.92 0.20
N VAL A 71 -8.07 6.99 -0.68
CA VAL A 71 -7.87 7.05 -2.14
C VAL A 71 -7.17 8.34 -2.58
N SER A 72 -7.30 9.44 -1.82
CA SER A 72 -6.60 10.69 -2.11
C SER A 72 -5.09 10.66 -1.81
N ILE A 73 -4.62 9.76 -0.94
CA ILE A 73 -3.20 9.68 -0.56
C ILE A 73 -2.28 9.43 -1.78
N PRO A 74 -2.52 8.44 -2.66
CA PRO A 74 -1.72 8.28 -3.86
C PRO A 74 -1.65 9.54 -4.74
N LEU A 75 -2.75 10.30 -4.83
CA LEU A 75 -2.79 11.55 -5.60
C LEU A 75 -1.90 12.62 -4.96
N LEU A 76 -1.95 12.76 -3.64
CA LEU A 76 -1.09 13.67 -2.89
C LEU A 76 0.39 13.30 -3.05
N MET A 77 0.71 12.00 -3.03
CA MET A 77 2.07 11.52 -3.19
C MET A 77 2.67 11.88 -4.56
N VAL A 78 1.87 11.83 -5.63
CA VAL A 78 2.30 12.26 -6.97
C VAL A 78 2.60 13.77 -7.01
N ILE A 79 1.89 14.58 -6.21
CA ILE A 79 2.08 16.04 -6.16
C ILE A 79 3.30 16.41 -5.32
N VAL A 80 3.51 15.73 -4.18
CA VAL A 80 4.52 16.11 -3.18
C VAL A 80 5.90 15.52 -3.49
N VAL A 81 5.96 14.34 -4.09
CA VAL A 81 7.24 13.68 -4.38
C VAL A 81 7.86 14.29 -5.65
N PRO A 82 9.13 14.74 -5.61
CA PRO A 82 9.81 15.24 -6.79
C PRO A 82 10.10 14.09 -7.77
N LEU A 83 9.29 14.00 -8.82
CA LEU A 83 9.43 13.00 -9.88
C LEU A 83 10.29 13.55 -11.02
N THR A 84 11.61 13.49 -10.85
CA THR A 84 12.57 13.98 -11.84
C THR A 84 12.88 12.99 -12.96
N SER A 85 12.42 11.73 -12.83
CA SER A 85 12.70 10.67 -13.81
C SER A 85 11.65 9.55 -13.77
N MET A 86 11.67 8.72 -14.81
CA MET A 86 10.83 7.50 -14.85
C MET A 86 11.20 6.50 -13.74
N ALA A 87 12.47 6.47 -13.31
CA ALA A 87 12.91 5.65 -12.19
C ALA A 87 12.27 6.10 -10.87
N ALA A 88 12.18 7.41 -10.63
CA ALA A 88 11.51 7.95 -9.44
C ALA A 88 10.03 7.55 -9.39
N LEU A 89 9.34 7.54 -10.53
CA LEU A 89 7.96 7.07 -10.62
C LEU A 89 7.85 5.56 -10.31
N LEU A 90 8.79 4.75 -10.82
CA LEU A 90 8.82 3.32 -10.54
C LEU A 90 9.02 3.03 -9.04
N TYR A 91 9.93 3.75 -8.37
CA TYR A 91 10.11 3.65 -6.91
C TYR A 91 8.94 4.22 -6.11
N LEU A 92 8.27 5.26 -6.61
CA LEU A 92 7.06 5.78 -6.00
C LEU A 92 5.97 4.71 -6.00
N ILE A 93 5.68 4.12 -7.16
CA ILE A 93 4.59 3.14 -7.30
C ILE A 93 4.92 1.86 -6.52
N SER A 94 6.10 1.28 -6.76
CA SER A 94 6.49 0.02 -6.13
C SER A 94 6.58 0.13 -4.61
N GLY A 95 7.20 1.20 -4.08
CA GLY A 95 7.28 1.42 -2.64
C GLY A 95 5.93 1.76 -2.01
N PHE A 96 5.07 2.51 -2.69
CA PHE A 96 3.70 2.77 -2.23
C PHE A 96 2.92 1.46 -2.05
N PHE A 97 2.89 0.61 -3.07
CA PHE A 97 2.18 -0.67 -2.95
C PHE A 97 2.86 -1.62 -1.97
N PHE A 98 4.19 -1.59 -1.83
CA PHE A 98 4.90 -2.34 -0.80
C PHE A 98 4.45 -1.94 0.61
N GLY A 99 4.48 -0.64 0.91
CA GLY A 99 4.02 -0.10 2.20
C GLY A 99 2.54 -0.40 2.45
N PHE A 100 1.70 -0.26 1.42
CA PHE A 100 0.29 -0.61 1.49
C PHE A 100 0.08 -2.08 1.88
N CYS A 101 0.73 -3.01 1.18
CA CYS A 101 0.67 -4.44 1.49
C CYS A 101 1.27 -4.78 2.85
N LEU A 102 2.29 -4.05 3.30
CA LEU A 102 2.91 -4.24 4.61
C LEU A 102 1.94 -3.89 5.75
N ALA A 103 1.20 -2.78 5.64
CA ALA A 103 0.14 -2.46 6.61
C ALA A 103 -0.99 -3.49 6.61
N LEU A 104 -1.42 -3.95 5.43
CA LEU A 104 -2.44 -5.01 5.34
C LEU A 104 -1.97 -6.33 5.97
N LEU A 105 -0.70 -6.69 5.76
CA LEU A 105 -0.11 -7.87 6.38
C LEU A 105 -0.02 -7.71 7.90
N GLY A 106 0.42 -6.54 8.38
CA GLY A 106 0.44 -6.21 9.80
C GLY A 106 -0.94 -6.37 10.43
N TYR A 107 -1.98 -5.84 9.80
CA TYR A 107 -3.37 -6.02 10.23
C TYR A 107 -3.77 -7.51 10.28
N LYS A 108 -3.42 -8.30 9.26
CA LYS A 108 -3.68 -9.75 9.24
C LYS A 108 -3.05 -10.48 10.41
N LEU A 109 -1.79 -10.16 10.73
CA LEU A 109 -1.04 -10.79 11.81
C LEU A 109 -1.61 -10.42 13.18
N LEU A 110 -1.97 -9.15 13.37
CA LEU A 110 -2.61 -8.67 14.60
C LEU A 110 -3.99 -9.30 14.81
N ALA A 111 -4.84 -9.31 13.78
CA ALA A 111 -6.17 -9.93 13.86
C ALA A 111 -6.13 -11.45 14.08
N LYS A 112 -5.06 -12.13 13.60
CA LYS A 112 -4.83 -13.55 13.88
C LYS A 112 -4.36 -13.81 15.31
N SER A 113 -3.69 -12.85 15.96
CA SER A 113 -3.25 -12.99 17.35
C SER A 113 -4.38 -12.84 18.38
N ASP A 114 -5.52 -12.26 17.98
CA ASP A 114 -6.68 -11.99 18.83
C ASP A 114 -7.76 -13.09 18.76
N ASN A 115 -7.56 -14.12 17.90
CA ASN A 115 -8.42 -15.30 17.75
C ASN A 115 -7.69 -16.57 18.18
#